data_AF-A0A7S0FL74-F1
#
_entry.id   AF-A0A7S0FL74-F1
#
_cell.length_a   1.000
_cell.length_b   1.000
_cell.length_c   1.000
_cell.angle_alpha   90.00
_cell.angle_beta   90.00
_cell.angle_gamma   90.00
#
_symmetry.space_group_name_H-M   'P 1'
#
loop_
_entity.id
_entity.type
_entity.pdbx_description
1 polymer ?
#
loop_
_entity_poly.entity_id
_entity_poly.type
_entity_poly.pdbx_seq_one_letter_code
_entity_poly.pdbx_strand_id
1 'polypeptide(L)'
;RLADLHKFDTKSRAWTDLGKSTVLRGRGGANLIVLNDGALAVVAGFAGEETNDGHLITAEGKWAEEGMEGLSSMRPRSVCVSASFPSRGCAVIFGGEVDPSDRGHEGAGGFENDIVVLDFKSGAHKETVQKYADETEWPEERGWSDGDVGDVGSSSAGMSLYVFGGLSGDDEDPRRLDDLWECRNISAKPEKV
;
A
#
# COMPACT_ATOMS: atom_id res chain seq x y z
N ARG A 1 7.51 10.63 -14.73
CA ARG A 1 6.95 10.39 -13.38
C ARG A 1 6.57 11.73 -12.78
N LEU A 2 5.43 11.81 -12.11
CA LEU A 2 4.89 13.07 -11.56
C LEU A 2 4.83 12.99 -10.03
N ALA A 3 4.75 14.15 -9.38
CA ALA A 3 4.59 14.29 -7.92
C ALA A 3 3.48 15.29 -7.58
N ASP A 4 2.66 15.66 -8.57
CA ASP A 4 1.49 16.49 -8.40
C ASP A 4 0.30 15.65 -7.91
N LEU A 5 -0.65 16.31 -7.26
CA LEU A 5 -1.89 15.68 -6.84
C LEU A 5 -3.06 16.56 -7.28
N HIS A 6 -4.10 15.92 -7.80
CA HIS A 6 -5.30 16.60 -8.26
C HIS A 6 -6.51 16.07 -7.52
N LYS A 7 -7.40 16.99 -7.12
CA LYS A 7 -8.68 16.68 -6.48
C LYS A 7 -9.81 16.99 -7.44
N PHE A 8 -10.68 16.01 -7.67
CA PHE A 8 -11.92 16.22 -8.41
C PHE A 8 -13.09 16.41 -7.44
N ASP A 9 -13.81 17.52 -7.57
CA ASP A 9 -15.06 17.74 -6.85
C ASP A 9 -16.23 17.24 -7.70
N THR A 10 -16.97 16.25 -7.20
CA THR A 10 -18.07 15.61 -7.94
C THR A 10 -19.34 16.48 -8.03
N LYS A 11 -19.52 17.46 -7.13
CA LYS A 11 -20.67 18.39 -7.14
C LYS A 11 -20.45 19.50 -8.16
N SER A 12 -19.29 20.14 -8.13
CA SER A 12 -18.94 21.23 -9.07
C SER A 12 -18.37 20.72 -10.40
N ARG A 13 -17.96 19.44 -10.46
CA ARG A 13 -17.32 18.80 -11.62
C ARG A 13 -16.06 19.52 -12.06
N ALA A 14 -15.29 20.01 -11.09
CA ALA A 14 -14.08 20.77 -11.32
C ALA A 14 -12.87 20.05 -10.71
N TRP A 15 -11.73 20.21 -11.37
CA TRP A 15 -10.44 19.78 -10.88
C TRP A 15 -9.75 20.92 -10.15
N THR A 16 -9.11 20.60 -9.03
CA THR A 16 -8.20 21.48 -8.29
C THR A 16 -6.83 20.83 -8.23
N ASP A 17 -5.81 21.58 -8.67
CA ASP A 17 -4.41 21.21 -8.47
C ASP A 17 -4.02 21.48 -7.01
N LEU A 18 -3.54 20.46 -6.31
CA LEU A 18 -3.07 20.51 -4.93
C LEU A 18 -1.56 20.76 -4.84
N GLY A 19 -0.92 21.02 -5.97
CA GLY A 19 0.51 21.22 -6.09
C GLY A 19 1.29 19.91 -5.96
N LYS A 20 2.61 20.07 -5.83
CA LYS A 20 3.55 18.97 -5.77
C LYS A 20 4.20 18.86 -4.41
N SER A 21 4.54 17.64 -4.06
CA SER A 21 5.40 17.33 -2.92
C SER A 21 6.77 18.01 -3.05
N THR A 22 7.28 18.60 -1.96
CA THR A 22 8.65 19.13 -1.86
C THR A 22 9.66 18.07 -1.41
N VAL A 23 9.17 16.97 -0.84
CA VAL A 23 9.99 15.88 -0.28
C VAL A 23 10.08 14.69 -1.23
N LEU A 24 8.97 14.35 -1.90
CA LEU A 24 8.89 13.18 -2.77
C LEU A 24 9.29 13.51 -4.20
N ARG A 25 10.21 12.70 -4.73
CA ARG A 25 10.45 12.62 -6.18
C ARG A 25 9.22 12.09 -6.90
N GLY A 26 9.08 12.49 -8.16
CA GLY A 26 8.02 11.99 -9.03
C GLY A 26 8.09 10.48 -9.19
N ARG A 27 6.96 9.80 -8.99
CA ARG A 27 6.87 8.33 -8.90
C ARG A 27 5.63 7.75 -9.58
N GLY A 28 5.64 6.44 -9.80
CA GLY A 28 4.48 5.64 -10.18
C GLY A 28 4.38 4.42 -9.27
N GLY A 29 3.27 3.68 -9.30
CA GLY A 29 3.09 2.50 -8.43
C GLY A 29 3.20 2.80 -6.93
N ALA A 30 2.92 4.04 -6.52
CA ALA A 30 2.91 4.44 -5.13
C ALA A 30 1.53 4.16 -4.50
N ASN A 31 1.50 4.04 -3.18
CA ASN A 31 0.27 3.85 -2.43
C ASN A 31 -0.31 5.21 -2.05
N LEU A 32 -1.59 5.46 -2.35
CA LEU A 32 -2.32 6.63 -1.90
C LEU A 32 -3.37 6.19 -0.87
N ILE A 33 -3.08 6.41 0.40
CA ILE A 33 -3.79 5.82 1.53
C ILE A 33 -4.60 6.90 2.25
N VAL A 34 -5.87 6.64 2.54
CA VAL A 34 -6.68 7.54 3.38
C VAL A 34 -6.38 7.28 4.85
N LEU A 35 -6.01 8.34 5.58
CA LEU A 35 -5.72 8.31 7.01
C LEU A 35 -6.83 9.00 7.82
N ASN A 36 -6.62 9.10 9.14
CA ASN A 36 -7.56 9.75 10.04
C ASN A 36 -7.89 11.19 9.62
N ASP A 37 -9.11 11.62 9.92
CA ASP A 37 -9.63 12.96 9.63
C ASP A 37 -9.62 13.37 8.13
N GLY A 38 -9.47 12.40 7.22
CA GLY A 38 -9.46 12.66 5.78
C GLY A 38 -8.10 13.12 5.24
N ALA A 39 -7.04 13.01 6.02
CA ALA A 39 -5.67 13.14 5.51
C ALA A 39 -5.35 11.99 4.53
N LEU A 40 -4.36 12.19 3.67
CA LEU A 40 -3.85 11.17 2.76
C LEU A 40 -2.36 10.95 3.03
N ALA A 41 -1.88 9.74 2.78
CA ALA A 41 -0.45 9.43 2.73
C ALA A 41 -0.08 8.91 1.35
N VAL A 42 0.99 9.45 0.79
CA VAL A 42 1.69 8.84 -0.35
C VAL A 42 2.84 8.02 0.21
N VAL A 43 2.89 6.72 -0.06
CA VAL A 43 3.89 5.80 0.51
C VAL A 43 4.51 4.93 -0.56
N ALA A 44 5.84 4.80 -0.51
CA ALA A 44 6.64 3.98 -1.42
C ALA A 44 6.43 4.35 -2.90
N GLY A 45 6.72 3.42 -3.81
CA GLY A 45 6.55 3.56 -5.25
C GLY A 45 7.86 3.52 -6.02
N PHE A 46 7.76 3.73 -7.33
CA PHE A 46 8.89 3.66 -8.26
C PHE A 46 9.30 5.05 -8.75
N ALA A 47 10.44 5.55 -8.29
CA ALA A 47 11.00 6.86 -8.61
C ALA A 47 12.21 6.80 -9.57
N GLY A 48 12.35 5.69 -10.30
CA GLY A 48 13.59 5.27 -10.99
C GLY A 48 14.17 4.01 -10.37
N GLU A 49 13.82 3.82 -9.10
CA GLU A 49 14.02 2.68 -8.23
C GLU A 49 12.82 2.61 -7.27
N GLU A 50 12.64 1.47 -6.64
CA GLU A 50 11.71 1.27 -5.52
C GLU A 50 12.09 2.19 -4.36
N THR A 51 11.08 2.73 -3.68
CA THR A 51 11.30 3.62 -2.54
C THR A 51 10.59 3.12 -1.28
N ASN A 52 11.07 3.58 -0.13
CA ASN A 52 10.50 3.34 1.20
C ASN A 52 10.30 4.67 1.96
N ASP A 53 10.01 5.73 1.22
CA ASP A 53 9.70 7.07 1.73
C ASP A 53 8.20 7.37 1.59
N GLY A 54 7.76 8.49 2.17
CA GLY A 54 6.38 8.91 2.08
C GLY A 54 6.18 10.35 2.51
N HIS A 55 4.99 10.88 2.24
CA HIS A 55 4.62 12.26 2.60
C HIS A 55 3.13 12.34 2.86
N LEU A 56 2.79 13.02 3.96
CA LEU A 56 1.43 13.25 4.38
C LEU A 56 0.84 14.45 3.64
N ILE A 57 -0.44 14.36 3.33
CA ILE A 57 -1.28 15.43 2.80
C ILE A 57 -2.41 15.63 3.82
N THR A 58 -2.58 16.84 4.33
CA THR A 58 -3.66 17.17 5.26
C THR A 58 -5.03 17.10 4.57
N ALA A 59 -6.11 17.08 5.36
CA ALA A 59 -7.48 17.08 4.83
C ALA A 59 -7.78 18.31 3.93
N GLU A 60 -7.06 19.42 4.14
CA GLU A 60 -7.14 20.64 3.31
C GLU A 60 -6.37 20.51 1.99
N GLY A 61 -5.72 19.37 1.72
CA GLY A 61 -4.94 19.14 0.51
C GLY A 61 -3.56 19.79 0.54
N LYS A 62 -2.97 19.99 1.73
CA LYS A 62 -1.62 20.55 1.88
C LYS A 62 -0.62 19.46 2.23
N TRP A 63 0.52 19.47 1.57
CA TRP A 63 1.67 18.64 1.95
C TRP A 63 2.21 19.06 3.33
N ALA A 64 2.37 18.11 4.25
CA ALA A 64 2.75 18.36 5.64
C ALA A 64 4.23 18.14 5.90
N GLU A 65 4.88 19.01 6.68
CA GLU A 65 6.34 18.95 6.92
C GLU A 65 6.79 17.74 7.77
N GLU A 66 5.87 17.14 8.53
CA GLU A 66 6.14 16.07 9.50
C GLU A 66 5.15 14.90 9.33
N GLY A 67 5.52 13.73 9.88
CA GLY A 67 4.76 12.48 9.83
C GLY A 67 5.52 11.37 9.10
N MET A 68 4.88 10.22 8.90
CA MET A 68 5.45 9.11 8.11
C MET A 68 6.80 8.58 8.65
N GLU A 69 7.00 8.61 9.97
CA GLU A 69 8.23 8.13 10.59
C GLU A 69 8.42 6.61 10.38
N GLY A 70 9.67 6.14 10.40
CA GLY A 70 9.99 4.71 10.39
C GLY A 70 9.89 4.01 9.02
N LEU A 71 9.35 4.65 7.98
CA LEU A 71 9.20 4.05 6.65
C LEU A 71 10.54 3.54 6.07
N SER A 72 11.67 4.17 6.38
CA SER A 72 12.99 3.74 5.92
C SER A 72 13.41 2.34 6.39
N SER A 73 12.71 1.76 7.37
CA SER A 73 12.92 0.38 7.82
C SER A 73 12.19 -0.67 6.97
N MET A 74 11.23 -0.24 6.15
CA MET A 74 10.58 -1.10 5.17
C MET A 74 11.53 -1.39 4.01
N ARG A 75 11.41 -2.58 3.42
CA ARG A 75 12.03 -2.87 2.12
C ARG A 75 11.43 -1.91 1.06
N PRO A 76 12.25 -1.17 0.31
CA PRO A 76 11.78 -0.35 -0.81
C PRO A 76 10.91 -1.17 -1.75
N ARG A 77 9.77 -0.62 -2.16
CA ARG A 77 8.81 -1.33 -3.00
C ARG A 77 7.95 -0.43 -3.87
N SER A 78 7.29 -1.01 -4.86
CA SER A 78 6.25 -0.36 -5.66
C SER A 78 5.11 -1.32 -5.99
N VAL A 79 4.05 -0.83 -6.63
CA VAL A 79 2.92 -1.62 -7.18
C VAL A 79 2.29 -2.59 -6.18
N CYS A 80 2.16 -2.12 -4.94
CA CYS A 80 1.53 -2.83 -3.85
C CYS A 80 0.01 -2.65 -3.86
N VAL A 81 -0.68 -3.44 -3.05
CA VAL A 81 -2.07 -3.16 -2.63
C VAL A 81 -2.04 -2.39 -1.32
N SER A 82 -2.89 -1.36 -1.17
CA SER A 82 -3.01 -0.64 0.09
C SER A 82 -4.44 -0.45 0.54
N ALA A 83 -4.69 -0.52 1.84
CA ALA A 83 -6.03 -0.33 2.41
C ALA A 83 -5.97 0.30 3.80
N SER A 84 -7.07 0.93 4.22
CA SER A 84 -7.20 1.56 5.53
C SER A 84 -8.22 0.84 6.40
N PHE A 85 -7.90 0.69 7.68
CA PHE A 85 -8.74 0.04 8.69
C PHE A 85 -9.00 1.01 9.86
N PRO A 86 -9.89 2.01 9.71
CA PRO A 86 -10.11 3.05 10.72
C PRO A 86 -10.52 2.48 12.09
N SER A 87 -11.37 1.45 12.12
CA SER A 87 -11.82 0.80 13.36
C SER A 87 -10.70 0.03 14.08
N ARG A 88 -9.62 -0.31 13.36
CA ARG A 88 -8.44 -1.00 13.90
C ARG A 88 -7.27 -0.04 14.15
N GLY A 89 -7.37 1.22 13.72
CA GLY A 89 -6.34 2.23 13.92
C GLY A 89 -5.06 1.97 13.12
N CYS A 90 -5.17 1.29 11.98
CA CYS A 90 -4.07 1.11 11.04
C CYS A 90 -4.47 1.31 9.58
N ALA A 91 -3.46 1.47 8.74
CA ALA A 91 -3.52 1.19 7.31
C ALA A 91 -2.45 0.14 6.97
N VAL A 92 -2.54 -0.46 5.78
CA VAL A 92 -1.62 -1.51 5.35
C VAL A 92 -1.17 -1.33 3.92
N ILE A 93 0.00 -1.89 3.62
CA ILE A 93 0.52 -2.13 2.28
C ILE A 93 0.85 -3.62 2.19
N PHE A 94 0.37 -4.32 1.17
CA PHE A 94 0.62 -5.73 0.93
C PHE A 94 1.48 -5.93 -0.33
N GLY A 95 2.50 -6.78 -0.21
CA GLY A 95 3.35 -7.24 -1.30
C GLY A 95 4.04 -6.10 -2.05
N GLY A 96 4.05 -6.21 -3.38
CA GLY A 96 4.65 -5.26 -4.30
C GLY A 96 5.99 -5.70 -4.87
N GLU A 97 6.43 -5.01 -5.91
CA GLU A 97 7.72 -5.21 -6.58
C GLU A 97 8.83 -4.62 -5.73
N VAL A 98 9.89 -5.40 -5.54
CA VAL A 98 11.07 -5.07 -4.72
C VAL A 98 12.39 -5.24 -5.46
N ASP A 99 12.33 -5.81 -6.66
CA ASP A 99 13.44 -5.96 -7.59
C ASP A 99 12.85 -5.91 -9.01
N PRO A 100 12.92 -4.78 -9.72
CA PRO A 100 12.17 -4.58 -10.95
C PRO A 100 12.76 -5.38 -12.10
N SER A 101 11.89 -5.88 -12.98
CA SER A 101 12.25 -6.64 -14.17
C SER A 101 13.26 -5.91 -15.08
N ASP A 102 14.26 -6.64 -15.59
CA ASP A 102 15.19 -6.15 -16.61
C ASP A 102 14.49 -5.96 -17.97
N ARG A 103 13.32 -6.57 -18.14
CA ARG A 103 12.43 -6.46 -19.31
C ARG A 103 11.35 -5.40 -19.12
N GLY A 104 11.38 -4.64 -18.01
CA GLY A 104 10.33 -3.70 -17.65
C GLY A 104 8.98 -4.40 -17.46
N HIS A 105 7.87 -3.75 -17.84
CA HIS A 105 6.52 -4.32 -17.60
C HIS A 105 6.18 -5.54 -18.49
N GLU A 106 7.08 -5.99 -19.36
CA GLU A 106 6.92 -7.24 -20.12
C GLU A 106 7.37 -8.48 -19.34
N GLY A 107 8.20 -8.30 -18.32
CA GLY A 107 8.66 -9.36 -17.42
C GLY A 107 8.01 -9.25 -16.04
N ALA A 108 8.54 -10.03 -15.09
CA ALA A 108 8.15 -10.03 -13.70
C ALA A 108 9.39 -9.79 -12.85
N GLY A 109 9.36 -8.72 -12.05
CA GLY A 109 10.38 -8.49 -11.03
C GLY A 109 10.28 -9.48 -9.87
N GLY A 110 11.19 -9.34 -8.90
CA GLY A 110 11.02 -9.92 -7.57
C GLY A 110 9.91 -9.20 -6.81
N PHE A 111 9.04 -9.97 -6.16
CA PHE A 111 7.93 -9.46 -5.36
C PHE A 111 8.04 -9.88 -3.89
N GLU A 112 7.21 -9.29 -3.04
CA GLU A 112 7.01 -9.72 -1.65
C GLU A 112 5.57 -10.17 -1.42
N ASN A 113 5.32 -10.86 -0.31
CA ASN A 113 3.97 -11.16 0.21
C ASN A 113 3.78 -10.72 1.67
N ASP A 114 4.66 -9.89 2.21
CA ASP A 114 4.50 -9.36 3.57
C ASP A 114 3.43 -8.26 3.64
N ILE A 115 2.96 -7.98 4.86
CA ILE A 115 2.05 -6.86 5.16
C ILE A 115 2.81 -5.83 5.98
N VAL A 116 3.00 -4.65 5.41
CA VAL A 116 3.47 -3.48 6.14
C VAL A 116 2.28 -2.83 6.83
N VAL A 117 2.35 -2.63 8.15
CA VAL A 117 1.32 -1.96 8.95
C VAL A 117 1.76 -0.53 9.26
N LEU A 118 0.89 0.42 8.96
CA LEU A 118 1.06 1.85 9.22
C LEU A 118 0.09 2.31 10.31
N ASP A 119 0.50 3.28 11.12
CA ASP A 119 -0.40 3.99 12.02
C ASP A 119 -1.46 4.77 11.24
N PHE A 120 -2.75 4.59 11.59
CA PHE A 120 -3.82 5.27 10.85
C PHE A 120 -3.85 6.79 11.04
N LYS A 121 -3.23 7.32 12.09
CA LYS A 121 -3.21 8.76 12.36
C LYS A 121 -1.98 9.43 11.75
N SER A 122 -0.79 8.89 11.98
CA SER A 122 0.46 9.52 11.53
C SER A 122 1.01 8.96 10.22
N GLY A 123 0.51 7.81 9.75
CA GLY A 123 1.07 7.05 8.64
C GLY A 123 2.46 6.48 8.92
N ALA A 124 2.95 6.57 10.16
CA ALA A 124 4.24 6.00 10.55
C ALA A 124 4.23 4.47 10.43
N HIS A 125 5.37 3.89 10.07
CA HIS A 125 5.55 2.44 10.08
C HIS A 125 5.45 1.90 11.51
N LYS A 126 4.64 0.85 11.71
CA LYS A 126 4.49 0.14 12.98
C LYS A 126 5.24 -1.17 12.99
N GLU A 127 4.98 -1.99 11.99
CA GLU A 127 5.55 -3.34 11.87
C GLU A 127 5.43 -3.86 10.44
N THR A 128 6.15 -4.94 10.16
CA THR A 128 6.01 -5.71 8.92
C THR A 128 5.75 -7.16 9.31
N VAL A 129 4.59 -7.67 8.90
CA VAL A 129 4.13 -9.03 9.17
C VAL A 129 4.51 -9.92 8.00
N GLN A 130 5.37 -10.90 8.28
CA GLN A 130 5.79 -11.91 7.33
C GLN A 130 4.88 -13.14 7.41
N LYS A 131 4.91 -13.98 6.38
CA LYS A 131 4.25 -15.30 6.42
C LYS A 131 4.75 -16.12 7.62
N TYR A 132 3.84 -16.58 8.47
CA TYR A 132 4.17 -17.55 9.53
C TYR A 132 4.43 -18.93 8.93
N ALA A 133 5.36 -19.69 9.54
CA ALA A 133 5.82 -20.96 8.98
C ALA A 133 4.72 -22.03 8.86
N ASP A 134 3.68 -21.95 9.68
CA ASP A 134 2.52 -22.85 9.73
C ASP A 134 1.29 -22.32 8.98
N GLU A 135 1.34 -21.10 8.44
CA GLU A 135 0.22 -20.52 7.70
C GLU A 135 0.21 -21.04 6.25
N THR A 136 -0.81 -21.83 5.93
CA THR A 136 -0.95 -22.46 4.62
C THR A 136 -1.74 -21.61 3.63
N GLU A 137 -2.56 -20.66 4.11
CA GLU A 137 -3.43 -19.82 3.28
C GLU A 137 -2.80 -18.45 2.94
N TRP A 138 -1.50 -18.28 3.20
CA TRP A 138 -0.78 -17.05 2.85
C TRP A 138 -0.46 -16.99 1.36
N PRO A 139 -0.73 -15.87 0.67
CA PRO A 139 -0.60 -15.77 -0.76
C PRO A 139 0.87 -15.83 -1.18
N GLU A 140 1.12 -16.29 -2.39
CA GLU A 140 2.44 -16.13 -3.01
C GLU A 140 2.82 -14.65 -3.18
N GLU A 141 4.13 -14.40 -3.27
CA GLU A 141 4.73 -13.10 -3.58
C GLU A 141 4.11 -12.52 -4.84
N ARG A 142 3.66 -11.26 -4.77
CA ARG A 142 2.99 -10.62 -5.91
C ARG A 142 3.01 -9.11 -5.83
N GLY A 143 3.00 -8.51 -7.01
CA GLY A 143 2.74 -7.08 -7.23
C GLY A 143 1.65 -6.90 -8.28
N TRP A 144 1.36 -5.65 -8.64
CA TRP A 144 0.40 -5.32 -9.70
C TRP A 144 -1.01 -5.91 -9.49
N SER A 145 -1.32 -6.24 -8.24
CA SER A 145 -2.62 -6.79 -7.84
C SER A 145 -3.62 -5.66 -7.63
N ASP A 146 -4.90 -5.99 -7.70
CA ASP A 146 -5.96 -5.11 -7.22
C ASP A 146 -6.40 -5.55 -5.83
N GLY A 147 -6.94 -4.62 -5.04
CA GLY A 147 -7.43 -4.97 -3.72
C GLY A 147 -8.17 -3.84 -3.02
N ASP A 148 -9.03 -4.24 -2.09
CA ASP A 148 -9.86 -3.32 -1.33
C ASP A 148 -10.24 -3.93 0.02
N VAL A 149 -10.77 -3.09 0.91
CA VAL A 149 -11.32 -3.49 2.19
C VAL A 149 -12.82 -3.76 2.08
N GLY A 150 -13.28 -4.88 2.64
CA GLY A 150 -14.69 -5.26 2.64
C GLY A 150 -15.14 -5.87 3.96
N ASP A 151 -16.44 -5.78 4.26
CA ASP A 151 -17.07 -6.48 5.38
C ASP A 151 -17.74 -7.77 4.87
N VAL A 152 -17.41 -8.91 5.48
CA VAL A 152 -18.16 -10.15 5.26
C VAL A 152 -19.40 -10.10 6.14
N GLY A 153 -20.45 -9.46 5.62
CA GLY A 153 -21.73 -9.30 6.28
C GLY A 153 -22.30 -10.62 6.79
N SER A 154 -22.04 -10.91 8.07
CA SER A 154 -22.73 -11.86 8.98
C SER A 154 -21.82 -12.39 10.10
N SER A 155 -20.49 -12.19 10.05
CA SER A 155 -19.59 -12.66 11.11
C SER A 155 -19.07 -11.51 11.97
N SER A 156 -18.83 -11.77 13.25
CA SER A 156 -18.22 -10.83 14.20
C SER A 156 -16.74 -10.47 13.86
N ALA A 157 -16.23 -10.84 12.68
CA ALA A 157 -14.83 -10.73 12.29
C ALA A 157 -14.40 -9.32 11.81
N GLY A 158 -15.35 -8.45 11.49
CA GLY A 158 -15.06 -7.09 11.00
C GLY A 158 -14.47 -7.08 9.58
N MET A 159 -13.84 -5.96 9.23
CA MET A 159 -13.31 -5.69 7.88
C MET A 159 -12.10 -6.56 7.52
N SER A 160 -12.06 -7.12 6.31
CA SER A 160 -10.95 -7.87 5.73
C SER A 160 -10.29 -7.11 4.58
N LEU A 161 -9.00 -7.34 4.34
CA LEU A 161 -8.36 -6.97 3.06
C LEU A 161 -8.60 -8.08 2.04
N TYR A 162 -9.02 -7.71 0.84
CA TYR A 162 -9.10 -8.60 -0.31
C TYR A 162 -8.02 -8.23 -1.32
N VAL A 163 -7.32 -9.23 -1.83
CA VAL A 163 -6.33 -9.08 -2.90
C VAL A 163 -6.70 -10.02 -4.03
N PHE A 164 -6.84 -9.48 -5.23
CA PHE A 164 -7.19 -10.25 -6.41
C PHE A 164 -6.09 -10.19 -7.48
N GLY A 165 -5.76 -11.37 -8.00
CA GLY A 165 -4.83 -11.55 -9.10
C GLY A 165 -3.43 -11.01 -8.80
N GLY A 166 -2.86 -10.31 -9.78
CA GLY A 166 -1.50 -9.79 -9.73
C GLY A 166 -0.54 -10.49 -10.68
N LEU A 167 0.73 -10.13 -10.57
CA LEU A 167 1.86 -10.74 -11.25
C LEU A 167 2.79 -11.36 -10.21
N SER A 168 3.24 -12.58 -10.49
CA SER A 168 4.21 -13.35 -9.70
C SER A 168 5.20 -14.05 -10.66
N GLY A 169 6.17 -14.78 -10.10
CA GLY A 169 7.23 -15.46 -10.83
C GLY A 169 8.47 -14.59 -10.96
N ASP A 170 9.14 -14.70 -12.10
CA ASP A 170 10.35 -13.96 -12.45
C ASP A 170 10.37 -13.64 -13.96
N ASP A 171 11.45 -13.02 -14.44
CA ASP A 171 11.59 -12.62 -15.84
C ASP A 171 11.57 -13.76 -16.86
N GLU A 172 11.86 -14.98 -16.42
CA GLU A 172 11.84 -16.18 -17.26
C GLU A 172 10.45 -16.82 -17.31
N ASP A 173 9.73 -16.87 -16.17
CA ASP A 173 8.38 -17.44 -16.06
C ASP A 173 7.39 -16.48 -15.36
N PRO A 174 7.00 -15.36 -16.01
CA PRO A 174 6.03 -14.42 -15.45
C PRO A 174 4.62 -15.02 -15.46
N ARG A 175 3.96 -15.04 -14.29
CA ARG A 175 2.62 -15.62 -14.12
C ARG A 175 1.61 -14.57 -13.67
N ARG A 176 0.54 -14.42 -14.45
CA ARG A 176 -0.65 -13.68 -14.01
C ARG A 176 -1.49 -14.58 -13.12
N LEU A 177 -1.91 -14.02 -12.00
CA LEU A 177 -2.72 -14.71 -11.01
C LEU A 177 -4.19 -14.34 -11.20
N ASP A 178 -5.08 -15.24 -10.79
CA ASP A 178 -6.54 -15.10 -10.85
C ASP A 178 -7.24 -15.51 -9.54
N ASP A 179 -6.46 -15.75 -8.47
CA ASP A 179 -6.96 -16.06 -7.15
C ASP A 179 -7.43 -14.81 -6.39
N LEU A 180 -8.34 -15.03 -5.44
CA LEU A 180 -8.78 -14.05 -4.46
C LEU A 180 -8.26 -14.49 -3.09
N TRP A 181 -7.43 -13.66 -2.47
CA TRP A 181 -6.97 -13.85 -1.10
C TRP A 181 -7.70 -12.90 -0.14
N GLU A 182 -8.04 -13.40 1.05
CA GLU A 182 -8.69 -12.64 2.11
C GLU A 182 -7.80 -12.62 3.37
N CYS A 183 -7.36 -11.43 3.79
CA CYS A 183 -6.70 -11.22 5.07
C CYS A 183 -7.69 -10.74 6.13
N ARG A 184 -8.04 -11.62 7.08
CA ARG A 184 -8.98 -11.31 8.18
C ARG A 184 -8.31 -10.64 9.37
N ASN A 185 -7.08 -11.05 9.69
CA ASN A 185 -6.37 -10.68 10.90
C ASN A 185 -5.32 -9.59 10.62
N ILE A 186 -5.79 -8.36 10.43
CA ILE A 186 -4.90 -7.18 10.41
C ILE A 186 -4.97 -6.57 11.80
N SER A 187 -4.01 -6.90 12.66
CA SER A 187 -3.92 -6.38 14.02
C SER A 187 -2.97 -5.18 14.07
N ALA A 188 -3.36 -4.13 14.80
CA ALA A 188 -2.45 -3.07 15.26
C ALA A 188 -2.25 -3.10 16.78
N LYS A 189 -2.82 -4.11 17.45
CA LYS A 189 -2.71 -4.29 18.89
C LYS A 189 -1.74 -5.44 19.13
N PRO A 190 -0.70 -5.26 19.97
CA PRO A 190 0.02 -6.41 20.47
C PRO A 190 -1.00 -7.30 21.17
N GLU A 191 -1.18 -8.52 20.67
CA GLU A 191 -1.81 -9.55 21.47
C GLU A 191 -1.00 -9.65 22.75
N LYS A 192 -1.62 -9.33 23.88
CA LYS A 192 -0.99 -9.58 25.17
C LYS A 192 -0.87 -11.10 25.29
N VAL A 193 0.35 -11.60 25.12
CA VAL A 193 0.77 -12.92 25.61
C VAL A 193 0.64 -12.94 27.14
#